data_AF-A0A2T0LYN2-F1
#
_entry.id   AF-A0A2T0LYN2-F1
#
_cell.length_a   1.000
_cell.length_b   1.000
_cell.length_c   1.000
_cell.angle_alpha   90.00
_cell.angle_beta   90.00
_cell.angle_gamma   90.00
#
_symmetry.space_group_name_H-M   'P 1'
#
loop_
_entity.id
_entity.type
_entity.pdbx_description
1 polymer ?
#
loop_
_entity_poly.entity_id
_entity_poly.type
_entity_poly.pdbx_seq_one_letter_code
_entity_poly.pdbx_strand_id
1 'polypeptide(L)'
;MEFETLPYDDRLDYLLRYASDDWLERSTVVDAANRVAGSEASDREIIDMTMKLASDLIDRGAVPGDLIEGDPGFVAWPGTADERLGRLRREIEVLGHLPDPGDVS
;
A
#
# COMPACT_ATOMS: atom_id res chain seq x y z
N MET A 1 -8.32 16.38 7.51
CA MET A 1 -7.04 15.67 7.25
C MET A 1 -6.70 15.94 5.80
N GLU A 2 -5.73 16.82 5.53
CA GLU A 2 -5.38 17.37 4.21
C GLU A 2 -4.68 16.34 3.30
N PHE A 3 -5.37 15.25 2.98
CA PHE A 3 -4.85 14.23 2.07
C PHE A 3 -5.20 14.46 0.60
N GLU A 4 -6.07 15.43 0.30
CA GLU A 4 -6.72 15.55 -1.00
C GLU A 4 -5.81 16.17 -2.09
N THR A 5 -4.69 16.81 -1.74
CA THR A 5 -3.90 17.61 -2.71
C THR A 5 -2.38 17.43 -2.62
N LEU A 6 -1.86 16.53 -1.79
CA LEU A 6 -0.41 16.34 -1.69
C LEU A 6 0.18 15.85 -3.03
N PRO A 7 1.28 16.48 -3.51
CA PRO A 7 2.12 15.93 -4.56
C PRO A 7 2.51 14.48 -4.27
N TYR A 8 2.79 13.72 -5.32
CA TYR A 8 3.06 12.28 -5.22
C TYR A 8 4.24 11.95 -4.28
N ASP A 9 5.34 12.71 -4.38
CA ASP A 9 6.51 12.51 -3.52
C ASP A 9 6.23 12.83 -2.05
N ASP A 10 5.51 13.92 -1.77
CA ASP A 10 5.11 14.28 -0.41
C ASP A 10 4.18 13.22 0.21
N ARG A 11 3.34 12.59 -0.64
CA ARG A 11 2.49 11.46 -0.22
C ARG A 11 3.34 10.23 0.11
N LEU A 12 4.35 9.90 -0.69
CA LEU A 12 5.26 8.80 -0.40
C LEU A 12 6.01 9.05 0.92
N ASP A 13 6.53 10.25 1.12
CA ASP A 13 7.25 10.63 2.33
C ASP A 13 6.33 10.58 3.57
N TYR A 14 5.08 11.00 3.42
CA TYR A 14 4.07 10.85 4.47
C TYR A 14 3.84 9.37 4.82
N LEU A 15 3.65 8.51 3.81
CA LEU A 15 3.38 7.08 4.03
C LEU A 15 4.58 6.36 4.66
N LEU A 16 5.80 6.74 4.28
CA LEU A 16 7.02 6.22 4.90
C LEU A 16 7.15 6.66 6.35
N ARG A 17 6.85 7.93 6.65
CA ARG A 17 6.84 8.41 8.03
C ARG A 17 5.81 7.67 8.86
N TYR A 18 4.60 7.49 8.32
CA TYR A 18 3.57 6.70 8.99
C TYR A 18 4.05 5.28 9.26
N ALA A 19 4.62 4.61 8.25
CA ALA A 19 5.17 3.25 8.36
C ALA A 19 6.34 3.12 9.36
N SER A 20 7.00 4.24 9.71
CA SER A 20 8.08 4.28 10.70
C SER A 20 7.57 4.46 12.13
N ASP A 21 6.37 5.04 12.28
CA ASP A 21 5.70 5.26 13.57
C ASP A 21 4.74 4.10 13.92
N ASP A 22 4.09 3.49 12.93
CA ASP A 22 3.14 2.35 13.06
C ASP A 22 3.07 1.54 11.75
N TRP A 23 2.38 0.39 11.75
CA TRP A 23 2.24 -0.45 10.57
C TRP A 23 1.35 0.19 9.50
N LEU A 24 1.82 0.19 8.25
CA LEU A 24 1.03 0.65 7.13
C LEU A 24 0.16 -0.48 6.59
N GLU A 25 -1.14 -0.39 6.85
CA GLU A 25 -2.10 -1.36 6.31
C GLU A 25 -2.21 -1.28 4.79
N ARG A 26 -2.47 -2.43 4.16
CA ARG A 26 -2.72 -2.52 2.72
C ARG A 26 -3.88 -1.62 2.26
N SER A 27 -4.96 -1.54 3.04
CA SER A 27 -6.11 -0.67 2.80
C SER A 27 -5.68 0.79 2.57
N THR A 28 -4.77 1.28 3.41
CA THR A 28 -4.24 2.65 3.33
C THR A 28 -3.45 2.88 2.03
N VAL A 29 -2.67 1.88 1.59
CA VAL A 29 -1.92 1.93 0.32
C VAL A 29 -2.88 1.96 -0.88
N VAL A 30 -3.94 1.14 -0.85
CA VAL A 30 -4.97 1.08 -1.89
C VAL A 30 -5.76 2.40 -1.94
N ASP A 31 -6.15 2.96 -0.80
CA ASP A 31 -6.85 4.24 -0.73
C ASP A 31 -5.98 5.38 -1.28
N ALA A 32 -4.69 5.39 -0.93
CA ALA A 32 -3.73 6.33 -1.48
C ALA A 32 -3.61 6.17 -3.00
N ALA A 33 -3.56 4.95 -3.50
CA ALA A 33 -3.49 4.66 -4.93
C ALA A 33 -4.75 5.09 -5.69
N ASN A 34 -5.94 4.81 -5.16
CA ASN A 34 -7.22 5.22 -5.73
C ASN A 34 -7.29 6.76 -5.84
N ARG A 35 -6.88 7.47 -4.80
CA ARG A 35 -6.83 8.95 -4.81
C ARG A 35 -5.86 9.50 -5.86
N VAL A 36 -4.72 8.84 -6.08
CA VAL A 36 -3.75 9.25 -7.11
C VAL A 36 -4.25 8.92 -8.52
N ALA A 37 -4.90 7.76 -8.69
CA ALA A 37 -5.47 7.34 -9.98
C ALA A 37 -6.66 8.22 -10.40
N GLY A 38 -7.40 8.75 -9.42
CA GLY A 38 -8.54 9.65 -9.63
C GLY A 38 -9.89 8.92 -9.59
N SER A 39 -10.97 9.69 -9.40
CA SER A 39 -12.31 9.14 -9.15
C SER A 39 -12.95 8.36 -10.30
N GLU A 40 -12.38 8.46 -11.51
CA GLU A 40 -12.84 7.74 -12.70
C GLU A 40 -11.94 6.55 -13.06
N ALA A 41 -10.93 6.25 -12.24
CA ALA A 41 -10.03 5.13 -12.47
C ALA A 41 -10.76 3.80 -12.37
N SER A 42 -10.50 2.91 -13.33
CA SER A 42 -10.93 1.51 -13.28
C SER A 42 -10.18 0.74 -12.19
N ASP A 43 -10.75 -0.39 -11.75
CA ASP A 43 -10.10 -1.30 -10.79
C ASP A 43 -8.68 -1.67 -11.22
N ARG A 44 -8.46 -1.86 -12.53
CA ARG A 44 -7.15 -2.17 -13.09
C ARG A 44 -6.17 -1.01 -12.90
N GLU A 45 -6.59 0.22 -13.15
CA GLU A 45 -5.75 1.41 -12.95
C GLU A 45 -5.43 1.63 -11.48
N ILE A 46 -6.38 1.33 -10.58
CA ILE A 46 -6.15 1.38 -9.12
C ILE A 46 -5.14 0.29 -8.71
N ILE A 47 -5.25 -0.94 -9.23
CA ILE A 47 -4.30 -2.03 -8.95
C ILE A 47 -2.91 -1.67 -9.47
N ASP A 48 -2.80 -1.16 -10.70
CA ASP A 48 -1.52 -0.76 -11.29
C ASP A 48 -0.89 0.39 -10.49
N MET A 49 -1.69 1.37 -10.04
CA MET A 49 -1.22 2.45 -9.17
C MET A 49 -0.82 1.95 -7.78
N THR A 50 -1.55 0.97 -7.21
CA THR A 50 -1.21 0.34 -5.93
C THR A 50 0.14 -0.35 -6.00
N MET A 51 0.37 -1.12 -7.08
CA MET A 51 1.64 -1.79 -7.30
C MET A 51 2.79 -0.81 -7.52
N LYS A 52 2.53 0.29 -8.25
CA LYS A 52 3.51 1.37 -8.41
C LYS A 52 3.87 2.00 -7.05
N LEU A 53 2.88 2.35 -6.25
CA LEU A 53 3.09 2.97 -4.94
C LEU A 53 3.83 2.04 -3.99
N ALA A 54 3.48 0.75 -3.97
CA ALA A 54 4.19 -0.26 -3.18
C ALA A 54 5.66 -0.41 -3.62
N SER A 55 5.93 -0.40 -4.93
CA SER A 55 7.30 -0.42 -5.45
C SER A 55 8.08 0.80 -4.98
N ASP A 56 7.52 2.00 -5.15
CA ASP A 56 8.18 3.25 -4.80
C ASP A 56 8.44 3.34 -3.27
N LEU A 57 7.55 2.78 -2.43
CA LEU A 57 7.78 2.64 -0.98
C LEU A 57 8.91 1.67 -0.66
N ILE A 58 8.94 0.50 -1.31
CA ILE A 58 9.99 -0.51 -1.10
C ILE A 58 11.36 0.03 -1.50
N ASP A 59 11.44 0.72 -2.63
CA ASP A 59 12.67 1.36 -3.12
C ASP A 59 13.18 2.45 -2.15
N ARG A 60 12.27 3.08 -1.39
CA ARG A 60 12.59 4.02 -0.32
C ARG A 60 12.81 3.38 1.06
N GLY A 61 12.82 2.04 1.13
CA GLY A 61 13.19 1.29 2.33
C GLY A 61 12.02 0.72 3.14
N ALA A 62 10.78 0.85 2.68
CA ALA A 62 9.67 0.12 3.29
C ALA A 62 9.85 -1.40 3.09
N VAL A 63 9.47 -2.18 4.10
CA VAL A 63 9.54 -3.64 4.03
C VAL A 63 8.15 -4.20 4.23
N PRO A 64 7.56 -4.89 3.24
CA PRO A 64 6.27 -5.55 3.40
C PRO A 64 6.41 -6.78 4.29
N GLY A 65 5.34 -7.13 4.99
CA GLY A 65 5.34 -8.19 5.99
C GLY A 65 3.95 -8.58 6.43
N ASP A 66 3.89 -9.61 7.26
CA ASP A 66 2.65 -10.11 7.87
C ASP A 66 2.55 -9.58 9.31
N LEU A 67 1.36 -9.09 9.68
CA LEU A 67 1.04 -8.82 11.08
C LEU A 67 0.85 -10.15 11.81
N ILE A 68 1.50 -10.29 12.96
CA ILE A 68 1.42 -11.48 13.82
C ILE A 68 1.02 -11.10 15.23
N GLU A 69 0.50 -12.06 16.00
CA GLU A 69 0.31 -11.87 17.43
C GLU A 69 1.66 -11.83 18.16
N GLY A 70 1.84 -10.87 19.08
CA GLY A 70 3.04 -10.73 19.91
C GLY A 70 3.86 -9.48 19.63
N ASP A 71 5.06 -9.40 20.21
CA ASP A 71 6.04 -8.32 20.01
C ASP A 71 7.23 -8.90 19.22
N PRO A 72 7.63 -8.34 18.05
CA PRO A 72 7.26 -7.04 17.49
C PRO A 72 5.97 -6.98 16.65
N GLY A 73 5.14 -8.03 16.63
CA GLY A 73 3.82 -8.00 15.99
C GLY A 73 3.84 -7.93 14.45
N PHE A 74 5.04 -8.00 13.86
CA PHE A 74 5.26 -7.87 12.42
C PHE A 74 6.42 -8.78 11.99
N VAL A 75 6.22 -9.51 10.90
CA VAL A 75 7.26 -10.34 10.27
C VAL A 75 7.46 -9.88 8.84
N ALA A 76 8.61 -9.24 8.60
CA ALA A 76 9.05 -8.87 7.26
C ALA A 76 9.10 -10.10 6.34
N TRP A 77 8.57 -9.95 5.12
CA TRP A 77 8.67 -11.00 4.12
C TRP A 77 10.13 -11.21 3.69
N PRO A 78 10.58 -12.47 3.55
CA PRO A 78 11.92 -12.74 3.03
C PRO A 78 12.01 -12.40 1.54
N GLY A 79 13.24 -12.35 1.02
CA GLY A 79 13.50 -12.22 -0.42
C GLY A 79 13.85 -10.81 -0.88
N THR A 80 13.99 -10.67 -2.21
CA THR A 80 14.27 -9.41 -2.90
C THR A 80 13.03 -8.52 -3.01
N ALA A 81 13.23 -7.26 -3.42
CA ALA A 81 12.11 -6.35 -3.71
C ALA A 81 11.15 -6.93 -4.75
N ASP A 82 11.68 -7.50 -5.84
CA ASP A 82 10.88 -8.12 -6.90
C ASP A 82 10.07 -9.32 -6.41
N GLU A 83 10.66 -10.17 -5.55
CA GLU A 83 9.96 -11.33 -4.98
C GLU A 83 8.80 -10.89 -4.07
N ARG A 84 9.02 -9.86 -3.25
CA ARG A 84 8.00 -9.28 -2.38
C ARG A 84 6.89 -8.59 -3.16
N LEU A 85 7.23 -7.83 -4.21
CA LEU A 85 6.25 -7.22 -5.12
C LEU A 85 5.44 -8.27 -5.87
N GLY A 86 6.09 -9.36 -6.30
CA GLY A 86 5.43 -10.49 -6.94
C GLY A 86 4.43 -11.18 -6.02
N ARG A 87 4.77 -11.33 -4.73
CA ARG A 87 3.83 -11.83 -3.71
C ARG A 87 2.65 -10.87 -3.53
N LEU A 88 2.91 -9.58 -3.32
CA LEU A 88 1.88 -8.56 -3.12
C LEU A 88 0.88 -8.50 -4.29
N ARG A 89 1.39 -8.54 -5.53
CA ARG A 89 0.55 -8.59 -6.73
C ARG A 89 -0.39 -9.78 -6.72
N ARG A 90 0.11 -10.99 -6.41
CA ARG A 90 -0.73 -12.19 -6.32
C ARG A 90 -1.80 -12.05 -5.24
N GLU A 91 -1.46 -11.49 -4.08
CA GLU A 91 -2.43 -11.29 -3.00
C GLU A 91 -3.55 -10.33 -3.42
N ILE A 92 -3.20 -9.21 -4.07
CA ILE A 92 -4.18 -8.24 -4.59
C ILE A 92 -5.06 -8.88 -5.69
N GLU A 93 -4.46 -9.60 -6.63
CA GLU A 93 -5.18 -10.27 -7.72
C GLU A 93 -6.08 -11.41 -7.22
N VAL A 94 -5.64 -12.19 -6.22
CA VAL A 94 -6.43 -13.28 -5.62
C VAL A 94 -7.60 -12.74 -4.80
N LEU A 95 -7.43 -11.60 -4.14
CA LEU A 95 -8.49 -11.00 -3.34
C LEU A 95 -9.60 -10.38 -4.18
N GLY A 96 -9.34 -10.08 -5.47
CA GLY A 96 -10.35 -9.83 -6.50
C GLY A 96 -11.33 -8.67 -6.29
N HIS A 97 -11.37 -8.09 -5.10
CA HIS A 97 -12.21 -6.99 -4.67
C HIS A 97 -11.33 -6.01 -3.90
N LEU A 98 -11.19 -4.81 -4.47
CA LEU A 98 -10.88 -3.63 -3.67
C LEU A 98 -11.96 -3.55 -2.57
N PRO A 99 -11.62 -3.22 -1.31
CA PRO A 99 -12.65 -2.93 -0.32
C PRO A 99 -13.59 -1.87 -0.91
N ASP A 100 -14.90 -2.10 -0.81
CA ASP A 100 -15.87 -1.11 -1.23
C ASP A 100 -15.53 0.20 -0.48
N PRO A 101 -15.53 1.38 -1.13
CA PRO A 101 -15.18 2.66 -0.50
C PRO A 101 -16.04 3.04 0.72
N GLY A 102 -17.03 2.21 1.10
CA GLY A 102 -17.90 2.35 2.26
C GLY A 102 -17.61 1.41 3.44
N ASP A 103 -16.62 0.51 3.38
CA ASP A 103 -16.32 -0.45 4.47
C ASP A 103 -15.39 0.12 5.56
N VAL A 104 -15.61 1.38 5.93
CA VAL A 104 -15.16 1.95 7.21
C VAL A 104 -16.40 2.18 8.08
N SER A 105 -16.71 1.20 8.92
CA SER A 105 -17.65 1.32 10.05
C SER A 105 -16.90 1.43 11.37
#